data_AF-A0A969SJR8-F1
#
_entry.id   AF-A0A969SJR8-F1
#
_cell.length_a   1.000
_cell.length_b   1.000
_cell.length_c   1.000
_cell.angle_alpha   90.00
_cell.angle_beta   90.00
_cell.angle_gamma   90.00
#
_symmetry.space_group_name_H-M   'P 1'
#
loop_
_entity.id
_entity.type
_entity.pdbx_description
1 polymer ?
#
loop_
_entity_poly.entity_id
_entity_poly.type
_entity_poly.pdbx_seq_one_letter_code
_entity_poly.pdbx_strand_id
1 'polypeptide(L)'
;MAIRVQGTLLGGLFNADPHPGNYFFGEQGRVAFLDFGCVQEVAAEQCALGIRTHRAACLKDVPAFEAAAAEMMHLRGGAYQQQALAYLREAFRPQLEAPFRITPAYVAGLVAMFKDAFQSARQSADDEYVPFESGIFFLNRLQFGFYSVLARLDVAVDYAGVEMEFLAGR
;
A
#
# COMPACT_ATOMS: atom_id res chain seq x y z
N MET A 1 -8.66 -28.54 -0.63
CA MET A 1 -8.12 -27.56 -1.60
C MET A 1 -7.50 -26.44 -0.79
N ALA A 2 -6.17 -26.39 -0.70
CA ALA A 2 -5.47 -25.36 0.06
C ALA A 2 -5.31 -24.14 -0.85
N ILE A 3 -6.07 -23.08 -0.59
CA ILE A 3 -5.88 -21.80 -1.29
C ILE A 3 -4.62 -21.18 -0.71
N ARG A 4 -3.57 -21.10 -1.53
CA ARG A 4 -2.32 -20.41 -1.16
C ARG A 4 -2.55 -18.92 -1.38
N VAL A 5 -2.74 -18.17 -0.30
CA VAL A 5 -2.84 -16.70 -0.37
C VAL A 5 -1.45 -16.17 -0.69
N GLN A 6 -1.24 -15.74 -1.94
CA GLN A 6 -0.05 -15.01 -2.36
C GLN A 6 -0.33 -13.51 -2.27
N GLY A 7 0.67 -12.73 -1.84
CA GLY A 7 0.56 -11.27 -1.85
C GLY A 7 0.27 -10.76 -3.26
N THR A 8 -0.48 -9.66 -3.38
CA THR A 8 -0.94 -9.12 -4.67
C THR A 8 0.16 -8.98 -5.71
N LEU A 9 1.33 -8.49 -5.29
CA LEU A 9 2.48 -8.27 -6.16
C LEU A 9 3.05 -9.55 -6.78
N LEU A 10 2.82 -10.70 -6.15
CA LEU A 10 3.36 -12.00 -6.54
C LEU A 10 2.30 -12.92 -7.17
N GLY A 11 1.05 -12.80 -6.72
CA GLY A 11 -0.06 -13.60 -7.21
C GLY A 11 -0.81 -12.99 -8.40
N GLY A 12 -0.55 -11.73 -8.74
CA GLY A 12 -1.27 -11.00 -9.80
C GLY A 12 -2.76 -10.78 -9.50
N LEU A 13 -3.20 -11.13 -8.30
CA LEU A 13 -4.57 -11.07 -7.83
C LEU A 13 -4.64 -10.18 -6.60
N PHE A 14 -5.47 -9.13 -6.68
CA PHE A 14 -5.69 -8.17 -5.61
C PHE A 14 -7.05 -8.40 -4.96
N ASN A 15 -7.09 -8.82 -3.69
CA ASN A 15 -8.33 -8.83 -2.93
C ASN A 15 -8.58 -7.41 -2.40
N ALA A 16 -9.72 -6.81 -2.77
CA ALA A 16 -10.01 -5.41 -2.53
C ALA A 16 -10.87 -5.09 -1.30
N ASP A 17 -11.24 -6.09 -0.48
CA ASP A 17 -12.04 -5.88 0.74
C ASP A 17 -11.21 -6.05 2.03
N PRO A 18 -10.77 -4.94 2.66
CA PRO A 18 -9.99 -4.98 3.90
C PRO A 18 -10.84 -5.04 5.17
N HIS A 19 -12.15 -5.32 5.06
CA HIS A 19 -13.03 -5.23 6.22
C HIS A 19 -12.49 -6.11 7.37
N PRO A 20 -12.30 -5.57 8.59
CA PRO A 20 -11.73 -6.33 9.71
C PRO A 20 -12.48 -7.63 10.03
N GLY A 21 -13.79 -7.67 9.74
CA GLY A 21 -14.62 -8.88 9.87
C GLY A 21 -14.27 -10.01 8.90
N ASN A 22 -13.42 -9.76 7.90
CA ASN A 22 -12.96 -10.78 6.94
C ASN A 22 -11.76 -11.57 7.47
N TYR A 23 -11.17 -11.19 8.61
CA TYR A 23 -10.03 -11.86 9.22
C TYR A 23 -10.42 -12.54 10.53
N PHE A 24 -10.36 -13.87 10.55
CA PHE A 24 -10.56 -14.66 11.77
C PHE A 24 -9.22 -15.23 12.24
N PHE A 25 -8.78 -14.77 13.41
CA PHE A 25 -7.59 -15.29 14.08
C PHE A 25 -7.98 -16.56 14.85
N GLY A 26 -7.65 -17.71 14.29
CA GLY A 26 -7.88 -19.02 14.88
C GLY A 26 -6.73 -19.47 15.78
N GLU A 27 -6.90 -20.63 16.41
CA GLU A 27 -5.86 -21.24 17.23
C GLU A 27 -4.59 -21.58 16.42
N GLN A 28 -3.44 -21.52 17.11
CA GLN A 28 -2.11 -21.82 16.56
C GLN A 28 -1.64 -20.85 15.46
N GLY A 29 -2.02 -19.56 15.55
CA GLY A 29 -1.52 -18.52 14.63
C GLY A 29 -2.12 -18.59 13.23
N ARG A 30 -3.22 -19.32 13.04
CA ARG A 30 -3.94 -19.39 11.76
C ARG A 30 -4.80 -18.16 11.56
N VAL A 31 -4.75 -17.59 10.36
CA VAL A 31 -5.65 -16.50 9.95
C VAL A 31 -6.54 -17.03 8.82
N ALA A 32 -7.86 -17.00 9.03
CA ALA A 32 -8.83 -17.33 8.01
C ALA A 32 -9.35 -16.05 7.32
N PHE A 33 -9.40 -16.08 6.00
CA PHE A 33 -9.89 -15.01 5.15
C PHE A 33 -11.28 -15.41 4.62
N LEU A 34 -12.30 -14.59 4.86
CA LEU A 34 -13.69 -14.96 4.56
C LEU A 34 -14.23 -14.42 3.23
N ASP A 35 -13.79 -13.25 2.78
CA ASP A 35 -14.31 -12.61 1.57
C ASP A 35 -13.25 -12.54 0.47
N PHE A 36 -13.63 -13.01 -0.71
CA PHE A 36 -12.85 -12.95 -1.97
C PHE A 36 -13.69 -12.31 -3.10
N GLY A 37 -14.78 -11.62 -2.78
CA GLY A 37 -15.78 -11.12 -3.72
C GLY A 37 -15.32 -9.97 -4.61
N CYS A 38 -14.14 -9.41 -4.37
CA CYS A 38 -13.56 -8.33 -5.17
C CYS A 38 -12.08 -8.61 -5.47
N VAL A 39 -11.81 -9.67 -6.24
CA VAL A 39 -10.47 -9.96 -6.76
C VAL A 39 -10.30 -9.31 -8.12
N GLN A 40 -9.27 -8.46 -8.27
CA GLN A 40 -8.89 -7.83 -9.53
C GLN A 40 -7.54 -8.37 -10.03
N GLU A 41 -7.43 -8.60 -11.33
CA GLU A 41 -6.15 -8.90 -11.96
C GLU A 41 -5.32 -7.63 -12.08
N VAL A 42 -4.04 -7.74 -11.72
CA VAL A 42 -3.07 -6.65 -11.85
C VAL A 42 -2.15 -6.96 -13.02
N ALA A 43 -2.01 -6.03 -13.95
CA ALA A 43 -1.14 -6.22 -15.12
C ALA A 43 0.31 -6.50 -14.68
N ALA A 44 1.02 -7.38 -15.40
CA ALA A 44 2.39 -7.76 -15.04
C ALA A 44 3.35 -6.57 -14.93
N GLU A 45 3.15 -5.53 -15.75
CA GLU A 45 3.90 -4.28 -15.71
C GLU A 45 3.65 -3.51 -14.40
N GLN A 46 2.39 -3.41 -13.97
CA GLN A 46 2.00 -2.81 -12.68
C GLN A 46 2.56 -3.60 -11.51
N CYS A 47 2.56 -4.94 -11.58
CA CYS A 47 3.22 -5.79 -10.58
C CYS A 47 4.73 -5.51 -10.52
N ALA A 48 5.41 -5.39 -11.66
CA ALA A 48 6.85 -5.10 -11.70
C ALA A 48 7.18 -3.72 -11.11
N LEU A 49 6.35 -2.71 -11.38
CA LEU A 49 6.43 -1.38 -10.78
C LEU A 49 6.24 -1.43 -9.26
N GLY A 50 5.21 -2.12 -8.79
CA GLY A 50 4.96 -2.31 -7.36
C GLY A 50 6.13 -3.02 -6.66
N ILE A 51 6.66 -4.09 -7.25
CA ILE A 51 7.85 -4.79 -6.74
C ILE A 51 9.04 -3.85 -6.64
N ARG A 52 9.31 -3.02 -7.67
CA ARG A 52 10.41 -2.04 -7.65
C ARG A 52 10.24 -1.04 -6.51
N THR A 53 9.04 -0.46 -6.37
CA THR A 53 8.73 0.52 -5.32
C THR A 53 8.91 -0.07 -3.93
N HIS A 54 8.32 -1.24 -3.66
CA HIS A 54 8.42 -1.91 -2.36
C HIS A 54 9.86 -2.32 -2.03
N ARG A 55 10.60 -2.84 -3.01
CA ARG A 55 12.00 -3.23 -2.84
C ARG A 55 12.88 -2.03 -2.52
N ALA A 56 12.70 -0.92 -3.25
CA ALA A 56 13.45 0.31 -2.99
C ALA A 56 13.16 0.86 -1.59
N ALA A 57 11.91 0.84 -1.14
CA ALA A 57 11.53 1.23 0.22
C ALA A 57 12.23 0.35 1.28
N CYS A 58 12.20 -0.97 1.12
CA CYS A 58 12.82 -1.91 2.06
C CYS A 58 14.35 -1.77 2.09
N LEU A 59 14.98 -1.45 0.96
CA LEU A 59 16.41 -1.17 0.85
C LEU A 59 16.78 0.26 1.28
N LYS A 60 15.79 1.08 1.65
CA LYS A 60 15.96 2.50 2.04
C LYS A 60 16.58 3.36 0.94
N ASP A 61 16.41 2.95 -0.32
CA ASP A 61 16.82 3.72 -1.50
C ASP A 61 15.71 4.72 -1.85
N VAL A 62 15.70 5.85 -1.14
CA VAL A 62 14.67 6.89 -1.30
C VAL A 62 14.60 7.44 -2.74
N PRO A 63 15.72 7.73 -3.43
CA PRO A 63 15.67 8.14 -4.83
C PRO A 63 15.03 7.08 -5.75
N ALA A 64 15.39 5.80 -5.61
CA ALA A 64 14.79 4.74 -6.41
C ALA A 64 13.30 4.53 -6.07
N PHE A 65 12.94 4.68 -4.80
CA PHE A 65 11.55 4.61 -4.34
C PHE A 65 10.71 5.72 -4.99
N GLU A 66 11.14 6.97 -4.92
CA GLU A 66 10.41 8.10 -5.49
C GLU A 66 10.28 7.99 -7.01
N ALA A 67 11.34 7.53 -7.71
CA ALA A 67 11.29 7.30 -9.15
C ALA A 67 10.29 6.20 -9.54
N ALA A 68 10.34 5.04 -8.88
CA ALA A 68 9.42 3.94 -9.15
C ALA A 68 7.97 4.28 -8.78
N ALA A 69 7.77 5.01 -7.68
CA ALA A 69 6.47 5.46 -7.22
C ALA A 69 5.87 6.50 -8.17
N ALA A 70 6.67 7.44 -8.69
CA ALA A 70 6.22 8.40 -9.69
C ALA A 70 5.79 7.72 -11.00
N GLU A 71 6.56 6.73 -11.45
CA GLU A 71 6.24 5.93 -12.64
C GLU A 71 4.95 5.12 -12.44
N MET A 72 4.81 4.44 -11.30
CA MET A 72 3.63 3.65 -10.93
C MET A 72 2.34 4.48 -10.88
N MET A 73 2.46 5.74 -10.46
CA MET A 73 1.33 6.66 -10.32
C MET A 73 1.16 7.58 -11.53
N HIS A 74 1.96 7.38 -12.59
CA HIS A 74 2.00 8.21 -13.79
C HIS A 74 2.12 9.72 -13.49
N LEU A 75 2.91 10.09 -12.47
CA LEU A 75 3.09 11.48 -12.07
C LEU A 75 3.86 12.26 -13.14
N ARG A 76 3.44 13.51 -13.40
CA ARG A 76 3.96 14.35 -14.49
C ARG A 76 4.74 15.57 -14.00
N GLY A 77 5.04 15.64 -12.71
CA GLY A 77 5.66 16.81 -12.07
C GLY A 77 4.63 17.70 -11.36
N GLY A 78 5.06 18.94 -11.08
CA GLY A 78 4.21 19.95 -10.44
C GLY A 78 3.95 19.72 -8.95
N ALA A 79 3.03 20.53 -8.40
CA ALA A 79 2.65 20.47 -6.98
C ALA A 79 1.97 19.15 -6.62
N TYR A 80 1.21 18.57 -7.55
CA TYR A 80 0.52 17.30 -7.36
C TYR A 80 1.50 16.14 -7.15
N GLN A 81 2.57 16.05 -7.96
CA GLN A 81 3.60 15.03 -7.75
C GLN A 81 4.24 15.14 -6.37
N GLN A 82 4.54 16.36 -5.91
CA GLN A 82 5.15 16.58 -4.59
C GLN A 82 4.22 16.10 -3.47
N GLN A 83 2.92 16.39 -3.57
CA GLN A 83 1.91 15.93 -2.61
C GLN A 83 1.76 14.40 -2.63
N ALA A 84 1.70 13.80 -3.82
CA ALA A 84 1.57 12.36 -3.98
C ALA A 84 2.79 11.62 -3.42
N LEU A 85 4.01 12.08 -3.72
CA LEU A 85 5.24 11.50 -3.18
C LEU A 85 5.35 11.69 -1.67
N ALA A 86 4.93 12.84 -1.12
CA ALA A 86 4.89 13.06 0.32
C ALA A 86 3.93 12.06 1.02
N TYR A 87 2.73 11.87 0.47
CA TYR A 87 1.79 10.85 0.95
C TYR A 87 2.39 9.44 0.87
N LEU A 88 2.99 9.07 -0.25
CA LEU A 88 3.58 7.75 -0.44
C LEU A 88 4.75 7.50 0.52
N ARG A 89 5.57 8.51 0.80
CA ARG A 89 6.63 8.42 1.81
C ARG A 89 6.06 8.15 3.20
N GLU A 90 5.02 8.88 3.62
CA GLU A 90 4.37 8.64 4.90
C GLU A 90 3.77 7.22 4.94
N ALA A 91 3.06 6.83 3.88
CA ALA A 91 2.42 5.53 3.75
C ALA A 91 3.40 4.35 3.82
N PHE A 92 4.63 4.52 3.29
CA PHE A 92 5.69 3.51 3.29
C PHE A 92 6.66 3.63 4.47
N ARG A 93 6.39 4.49 5.47
CA ARG A 93 7.21 4.53 6.71
C ARG A 93 7.40 3.17 7.39
N PRO A 94 6.41 2.27 7.42
CA PRO A 94 6.61 0.94 8.00
C PRO A 94 7.78 0.19 7.37
N GLN A 95 7.99 0.32 6.05
CA GLN A 95 9.10 -0.27 5.31
C GLN A 95 10.38 0.58 5.38
N LEU A 96 10.27 1.90 5.21
CA LEU A 96 11.42 2.82 5.18
C LEU A 96 12.11 2.95 6.55
N GLU A 97 11.33 2.89 7.63
CA GLU A 97 11.76 3.13 9.00
C GLU A 97 11.65 1.88 9.88
N ALA A 98 11.58 0.67 9.28
CA ALA A 98 11.49 -0.57 10.02
C ALA A 98 12.63 -0.71 11.06
N PRO A 99 12.34 -1.24 12.28
CA PRO A 99 11.02 -1.68 12.76
C PRO A 99 10.09 -0.50 13.08
N PHE A 100 8.81 -0.66 12.77
CA PHE A 100 7.81 0.41 12.91
C PHE A 100 6.63 -0.05 13.76
N ARG A 101 6.04 0.87 14.53
CA ARG A 101 4.79 0.64 15.27
C ARG A 101 3.68 1.43 14.61
N ILE A 102 2.76 0.74 13.95
CA ILE A 102 1.56 1.36 13.40
C ILE A 102 0.64 1.71 14.58
N THR A 103 0.19 2.96 14.65
CA THR A 103 -0.68 3.47 15.73
C THR A 103 -1.96 4.06 15.14
N PRO A 104 -3.04 4.19 15.93
CA PRO A 104 -4.26 4.86 15.47
C PRO A 104 -4.00 6.30 15.01
N ALA A 105 -3.10 7.03 15.68
CA ALA A 105 -2.72 8.39 15.33
C ALA A 105 -2.02 8.46 13.96
N TYR A 106 -1.11 7.52 13.69
CA TYR A 106 -0.45 7.40 12.39
C TYR A 106 -1.47 7.14 11.27
N VAL A 107 -2.39 6.20 11.47
CA VAL A 107 -3.45 5.90 10.48
C VAL A 107 -4.36 7.10 10.25
N ALA A 108 -4.76 7.82 11.31
CA ALA A 108 -5.54 9.04 11.18
C ALA A 108 -4.81 10.13 10.38
N GLY A 109 -3.49 10.26 10.57
CA GLY A 109 -2.64 11.16 9.80
C GLY A 109 -2.62 10.82 8.31
N LEU A 110 -2.45 9.54 7.96
CA LEU A 110 -2.50 9.10 6.57
C LEU A 110 -3.86 9.42 5.90
N VAL A 111 -4.97 9.19 6.61
CA VAL A 111 -6.32 9.52 6.11
C VAL A 111 -6.48 11.02 5.89
N ALA A 112 -5.93 11.86 6.77
CA ALA A 112 -5.93 13.31 6.60
C ALA A 112 -5.14 13.73 5.36
N MET A 113 -3.90 13.25 5.22
CA MET A 113 -3.06 13.54 4.04
C MET A 113 -3.72 13.10 2.74
N PHE A 114 -4.35 11.93 2.72
CA PHE A 114 -5.07 11.44 1.54
C PHE A 114 -6.23 12.36 1.16
N LYS A 115 -7.02 12.81 2.15
CA LYS A 115 -8.12 13.75 1.93
C LYS A 115 -7.61 15.08 1.40
N ASP A 116 -6.52 15.60 1.94
CA ASP A 116 -5.93 16.88 1.53
C ASP A 116 -5.39 16.81 0.11
N ALA A 117 -4.70 15.72 -0.25
CA ALA A 117 -4.23 15.48 -1.61
C ALA A 117 -5.41 15.37 -2.60
N PHE A 118 -6.47 14.65 -2.23
CA PHE A 118 -7.66 14.50 -3.07
C PHE A 118 -8.43 15.82 -3.24
N GLN A 119 -8.56 16.62 -2.18
CA GLN A 119 -9.21 17.92 -2.25
C GLN A 119 -8.40 18.91 -3.11
N SER A 120 -7.07 18.93 -2.94
CA SER A 120 -6.18 19.76 -3.75
C SER A 120 -6.28 19.41 -5.23
N ALA A 121 -6.25 18.12 -5.56
CA ALA A 121 -6.39 17.63 -6.93
C ALA A 121 -7.74 17.98 -7.57
N ARG A 122 -8.81 18.05 -6.77
CA ARG A 122 -10.15 18.42 -7.24
C ARG A 122 -10.31 19.93 -7.48
N GLN A 123 -9.46 20.75 -6.85
CA GLN A 123 -9.48 22.21 -6.94
C GLN A 123 -8.44 22.75 -7.94
N SER A 124 -7.44 21.95 -8.32
CA SER A 124 -6.47 22.33 -9.36
C SER A 124 -7.16 22.34 -10.73
N ALA A 125 -7.06 23.47 -11.43
CA ALA A 125 -7.49 23.63 -12.82
C ALA A 125 -6.39 23.22 -13.83
N ASP A 126 -5.31 22.58 -13.37
CA ASP A 126 -4.17 22.19 -14.19
C ASP A 126 -4.42 20.86 -14.93
N ASP A 127 -4.10 20.85 -16.23
CA ASP A 127 -4.10 19.67 -17.11
C ASP A 127 -3.02 18.63 -16.73
N GLU A 128 -2.19 18.91 -15.71
CA GLU A 128 -1.20 17.98 -15.14
C GLU A 128 -1.83 16.94 -14.20
N TYR A 129 -3.11 17.09 -13.86
CA TYR A 129 -3.87 16.09 -13.11
C TYR A 129 -4.03 14.80 -13.92
N VAL A 130 -3.46 13.72 -13.42
CA VAL A 130 -3.75 12.37 -13.90
C VAL A 130 -4.85 11.81 -13.01
N PRO A 131 -6.07 11.59 -13.53
CA PRO A 131 -7.13 10.94 -12.76
C PRO A 131 -6.60 9.59 -12.29
N PHE A 132 -6.65 9.37 -10.99
CA PHE A 132 -6.39 8.05 -10.42
C PHE A 132 -7.26 7.04 -11.16
N GLU A 133 -6.64 6.12 -11.91
CA GLU A 133 -7.38 4.98 -12.41
C GLU A 133 -7.98 4.23 -11.20
N SER A 134 -9.21 3.76 -11.37
CA SER A 134 -10.02 3.14 -10.31
C SER A 134 -9.29 2.01 -9.57
N GLY A 135 -8.33 1.33 -10.21
CA GLY A 135 -7.48 0.29 -9.63
C GLY A 135 -6.57 0.76 -8.48
N ILE A 136 -6.08 2.00 -8.48
CA ILE A 136 -5.20 2.52 -7.42
C ILE A 136 -5.98 2.93 -6.16
N PHE A 137 -7.25 3.31 -6.31
CA PHE A 137 -8.16 3.54 -5.17
C PHE A 137 -8.37 2.28 -4.33
N PHE A 138 -8.35 1.12 -4.97
CA PHE A 138 -8.51 -0.17 -4.32
C PHE A 138 -7.29 -0.51 -3.43
N LEU A 139 -6.06 -0.22 -3.89
CA LEU A 139 -4.84 -0.35 -3.08
C LEU A 139 -4.86 0.51 -1.80
N ASN A 140 -5.31 1.76 -1.87
CA ASN A 140 -5.31 2.67 -0.72
C ASN A 140 -6.42 2.36 0.31
N ARG A 141 -7.61 1.95 -0.12
CA ARG A 141 -8.70 1.57 0.81
C ARG A 141 -8.31 0.34 1.63
N LEU A 142 -7.63 -0.62 0.98
CA LEU A 142 -7.12 -1.81 1.65
C LEU A 142 -6.08 -1.46 2.72
N GLN A 143 -5.19 -0.55 2.39
CA GLN A 143 -4.09 -0.13 3.26
C GLN A 143 -4.59 0.51 4.56
N PHE A 144 -5.60 1.38 4.53
CA PHE A 144 -6.13 1.98 5.77
C PHE A 144 -6.89 0.98 6.65
N GLY A 145 -7.70 0.09 6.05
CA GLY A 145 -8.40 -0.95 6.81
C GLY A 145 -7.42 -1.89 7.47
N PHE A 146 -6.42 -2.36 6.73
CA PHE A 146 -5.38 -3.24 7.24
C PHE A 146 -4.50 -2.56 8.30
N TYR A 147 -4.06 -1.31 8.08
CA TYR A 147 -3.29 -0.57 9.08
C TYR A 147 -4.11 -0.27 10.34
N SER A 148 -5.43 -0.09 10.22
CA SER A 148 -6.32 0.07 11.39
C SER A 148 -6.38 -1.21 12.23
N VAL A 149 -6.31 -2.40 11.61
CA VAL A 149 -6.20 -3.67 12.34
C VAL A 149 -4.84 -3.78 13.02
N LEU A 150 -3.76 -3.52 12.29
CA LEU A 150 -2.39 -3.55 12.83
C LEU A 150 -2.20 -2.54 13.98
N ALA A 151 -2.82 -1.37 13.88
CA ALA A 151 -2.80 -0.34 14.92
C ALA A 151 -3.38 -0.82 16.26
N ARG A 152 -4.29 -1.80 16.26
CA ARG A 152 -4.88 -2.37 17.48
C ARG A 152 -3.96 -3.38 18.16
N LEU A 153 -2.97 -3.91 17.43
CA LEU A 153 -1.97 -4.82 17.99
C LEU A 153 -0.88 -4.08 18.78
N ASP A 154 -0.68 -2.78 18.50
CA ASP A 154 0.24 -1.88 19.20
C ASP A 154 1.68 -2.42 19.39
N VAL A 155 2.16 -3.15 18.38
CA VAL A 155 3.46 -3.82 18.38
C VAL A 155 4.38 -3.24 17.30
N ALA A 156 5.68 -3.17 17.60
CA ALA A 156 6.69 -2.83 16.61
C ALA A 156 7.05 -4.08 15.77
N VAL A 157 7.04 -3.95 14.44
CA VAL A 157 7.31 -5.04 13.51
C VAL A 157 8.38 -4.63 12.50
N ASP A 158 9.24 -5.56 12.13
CA ASP A 158 10.16 -5.41 10.99
C ASP A 158 9.41 -5.63 9.67
N TYR A 159 8.63 -4.62 9.25
CA TYR A 159 7.86 -4.72 8.01
C TYR A 159 8.74 -4.82 6.77
N ALA A 160 9.96 -4.26 6.79
CA ALA A 160 10.91 -4.38 5.68
C ALA A 160 11.40 -5.83 5.53
N GLY A 161 11.77 -6.47 6.64
CA GLY A 161 12.15 -7.89 6.66
C GLY A 161 11.04 -8.80 6.14
N VAL A 162 9.82 -8.63 6.68
CA VAL A 162 8.64 -9.41 6.24
C VAL A 162 8.38 -9.24 4.74
N GLU A 163 8.37 -8.00 4.24
CA GLU A 163 8.14 -7.72 2.82
C GLU A 163 9.23 -8.37 1.94
N MET A 164 10.51 -8.25 2.34
CA MET A 164 11.63 -8.83 1.61
C MET A 164 11.60 -10.36 1.58
N GLU A 165 11.16 -11.03 2.64
CA GLU A 165 10.94 -12.48 2.65
C GLU A 165 9.90 -12.90 1.61
N PHE A 166 8.78 -12.15 1.51
CA PHE A 166 7.78 -12.39 0.47
C PHE A 166 8.35 -12.17 -0.93
N LEU A 167 9.05 -11.06 -1.16
CA LEU A 167 9.64 -10.74 -2.47
C LEU A 167 10.77 -11.71 -2.89
N ALA A 168 11.47 -12.31 -1.93
CA ALA A 168 12.54 -13.28 -2.17
C ALA A 168 12.05 -14.70 -2.44
N GLY A 169 10.83 -15.05 -1.99
CA GLY A 169 10.22 -16.39 -2.09
C GLY A 169 9.77 -16.83 -3.49
N ARG A 170 10.63 -16.62 -4.50
CA ARG A 170 10.58 -17.34 -5.79
C ARG A 170 10.88 -18.81 -5.61
#